data_AF-A0A938P8H4-F1
#
_entry.id   AF-A0A938P8H4-F1
#
_cell.length_a   1.000
_cell.length_b   1.000
_cell.length_c   1.000
_cell.angle_alpha   90.00
_cell.angle_beta   90.00
_cell.angle_gamma   90.00
#
_symmetry.space_group_name_H-M   'P 1'
#
loop_
_entity.id
_entity.type
_entity.pdbx_description
1 polymer ?
#
loop_
_entity_poly.entity_id
_entity_poly.type
_entity_poly.pdbx_seq_one_letter_code
_entity_poly.pdbx_strand_id
1 'polypeptide(L)'
;MTFKKSVVKIFFILAFLLLIANIAIDFFSKRGKSKTEEISELTTHQIDSVFVDVLDQYGIEARWISTKSIKIPEEDSIRKQFFVKLPADLPIPLIIRDVNKIIETDITGFVSEEKKIFGVTEIRIYTNEILKLQATLIPDKSTIRERNNLSFIINDAIYLSQSDFNRFLSLPYKIAITVLPSENSSMQVDSLARYSKEFIVLLNDENTANNFKLDKNDQKALLLNSIYNIITKLKVISKIIIDEKSKLYQSTIYNFVRDEFNKRKISLIPLSSFIILEANNENELISKFKFHCMDGSRGRDKIFYTSFENFLLIRNELELFKKKGHKVLSYYSL
;
A
#
# COMPACT_ATOMS: atom_id res chain seq x y z
N MET A 1 49.12 -71.64 -17.68
CA MET A 1 47.70 -71.58 -18.12
C MET A 1 46.69 -71.43 -16.98
N THR A 2 47.12 -71.43 -15.71
CA THR A 2 46.27 -71.36 -14.50
C THR A 2 45.96 -69.93 -14.03
N PHE A 3 46.83 -68.96 -14.29
CA PHE A 3 46.67 -67.57 -13.82
C PHE A 3 45.51 -66.83 -14.52
N LYS A 4 45.35 -66.99 -15.85
CA LYS A 4 44.23 -66.39 -16.61
C LYS A 4 42.85 -66.93 -16.16
N LYS A 5 42.75 -68.21 -15.79
CA LYS A 5 41.49 -68.80 -15.32
C LYS A 5 41.09 -68.28 -13.93
N SER A 6 42.06 -68.04 -13.04
CA SER A 6 41.80 -67.44 -11.72
C SER A 6 41.36 -65.99 -11.81
N VAL A 7 41.98 -65.20 -12.69
CA VAL A 7 41.61 -63.78 -12.87
C VAL A 7 40.19 -63.63 -13.42
N VAL A 8 39.81 -64.44 -14.41
CA VAL A 8 38.43 -64.44 -14.94
C VAL A 8 37.42 -64.84 -13.87
N LYS A 9 37.74 -65.82 -13.01
CA LYS A 9 36.88 -66.21 -11.89
C LYS A 9 36.68 -65.08 -10.88
N ILE A 10 37.74 -64.33 -10.58
CA ILE A 10 37.67 -63.17 -9.68
C ILE A 10 36.79 -62.07 -10.28
N PHE A 11 36.96 -61.75 -11.56
CA PHE A 11 36.11 -60.78 -12.24
C PHE A 11 34.64 -61.21 -12.30
N PHE A 12 34.37 -62.51 -12.47
CA PHE A 12 33.01 -63.03 -12.49
C PHE A 12 32.33 -62.93 -11.12
N ILE A 13 33.06 -63.25 -10.05
CA ILE A 13 32.58 -63.09 -8.67
C ILE A 13 32.35 -61.62 -8.34
N LEU A 14 33.26 -60.73 -8.76
CA LEU A 14 33.13 -59.29 -8.55
C LEU A 14 31.93 -58.71 -9.29
N ALA A 15 31.70 -59.11 -10.55
CA ALA A 15 30.54 -58.70 -11.34
C ALA A 15 29.22 -59.18 -10.69
N PHE A 16 29.21 -60.41 -10.17
CA PHE A 16 28.05 -60.95 -9.46
C PHE A 16 27.78 -60.20 -8.15
N LEU A 17 28.82 -59.86 -7.39
CA LEU A 17 28.72 -59.02 -6.19
C LEU A 17 28.22 -57.61 -6.49
N LEU A 18 28.70 -56.99 -7.57
CA LEU A 18 28.23 -55.69 -8.04
C LEU A 18 26.75 -55.73 -8.44
N LEU A 19 26.31 -56.83 -9.07
CA LEU A 19 24.91 -57.01 -9.45
C LEU A 19 24.01 -57.17 -8.21
N ILE A 20 24.44 -57.94 -7.21
CA ILE A 20 23.73 -58.05 -5.93
C ILE A 20 23.71 -56.71 -5.21
N ALA A 21 24.82 -55.98 -5.18
CA ALA A 21 24.88 -54.64 -4.60
C ALA A 21 23.94 -53.67 -5.31
N ASN A 22 23.85 -53.73 -6.64
CA ASN A 22 22.94 -52.90 -7.42
C ASN A 22 21.47 -53.24 -7.13
N ILE A 23 21.13 -54.53 -7.03
CA ILE A 23 19.79 -54.98 -6.64
C ILE A 23 19.47 -54.56 -5.20
N ALA A 24 20.43 -54.65 -4.28
CA ALA A 24 20.26 -54.19 -2.90
C ALA A 24 20.07 -52.67 -2.84
N ILE A 25 20.86 -51.89 -3.59
CA ILE A 25 20.69 -50.43 -3.71
C ILE A 25 19.31 -50.12 -4.29
N ASP A 26 18.85 -50.81 -5.32
CA ASP A 26 17.49 -50.62 -5.88
C ASP A 26 16.39 -51.01 -4.88
N PHE A 27 16.60 -52.05 -4.08
CA PHE A 27 15.63 -52.50 -3.07
C PHE A 27 15.56 -51.55 -1.87
N PHE A 28 16.71 -51.03 -1.41
CA PHE A 28 16.77 -50.03 -0.34
C PHE A 28 16.37 -48.63 -0.82
N SER A 29 16.69 -48.25 -2.06
CA SER A 29 16.27 -46.97 -2.64
C SER A 29 14.79 -46.95 -3.01
N LYS A 30 14.16 -48.08 -3.35
CA LYS A 30 12.69 -48.19 -3.47
C LYS A 30 11.96 -48.11 -2.13
N ARG A 31 12.59 -48.51 -1.02
CA ARG A 31 12.05 -48.25 0.34
C ARG A 31 12.28 -46.82 0.85
N GLY A 32 13.21 -46.08 0.25
CA GLY A 32 13.50 -44.67 0.57
C GLY A 32 12.90 -43.63 -0.40
N LYS A 33 12.31 -44.05 -1.52
CA LYS A 33 11.69 -43.19 -2.55
C LYS A 33 10.20 -43.46 -2.74
N SER A 34 9.50 -43.61 -1.63
CA SER A 34 8.06 -43.31 -1.51
C SER A 34 7.86 -42.26 -0.40
N LYS A 35 8.79 -41.31 -0.29
CA LYS A 35 8.36 -39.96 -0.02
C LYS A 35 8.07 -39.37 -1.40
N THR A 36 6.83 -39.55 -1.85
CA THR A 36 6.12 -38.38 -2.36
C THR A 36 6.53 -37.25 -1.42
N GLU A 37 7.11 -36.18 -1.95
CA GLU A 37 7.01 -34.91 -1.22
C GLU A 37 5.54 -34.84 -0.80
N GLU A 38 5.26 -35.02 0.49
CA GLU A 38 3.98 -34.63 1.03
C GLU A 38 3.99 -33.12 0.86
N ILE A 39 3.66 -32.66 -0.35
CA ILE A 39 3.00 -31.40 -0.57
C ILE A 39 1.84 -31.49 0.40
N SER A 40 1.94 -30.82 1.54
CA SER A 40 0.92 -30.87 2.56
C SER A 40 -0.37 -30.36 1.91
N GLU A 41 -1.27 -31.27 1.55
CA GLU A 41 -2.47 -30.92 0.83
C GLU A 41 -3.25 -29.89 1.65
N LEU A 42 -3.55 -28.73 1.07
CA LEU A 42 -4.35 -27.74 1.78
C LEU A 42 -5.75 -28.28 2.03
N THR A 43 -6.12 -28.31 3.30
CA THR A 43 -7.48 -28.65 3.73
C THR A 43 -8.48 -27.62 3.22
N THR A 44 -9.76 -28.02 3.10
CA THR A 44 -10.87 -27.09 2.78
C THR A 44 -10.87 -25.85 3.67
N HIS A 45 -10.56 -26.02 4.96
CA HIS A 45 -10.49 -24.90 5.91
C HIS A 45 -9.33 -23.94 5.64
N GLN A 46 -8.18 -24.43 5.21
CA GLN A 46 -7.06 -23.57 4.84
C GLN A 46 -7.38 -22.78 3.56
N ILE A 47 -7.96 -23.42 2.55
CA ILE A 47 -8.37 -22.75 1.31
C ILE A 47 -9.46 -21.70 1.59
N ASP A 48 -10.45 -22.03 2.43
CA ASP A 48 -11.46 -21.07 2.89
C ASP A 48 -10.82 -19.87 3.59
N SER A 49 -9.86 -20.11 4.49
CA SER A 49 -9.16 -19.04 5.22
C SER A 49 -8.41 -18.14 4.26
N VAL A 50 -7.61 -18.72 3.36
CA VAL A 50 -6.88 -17.98 2.33
C VAL A 50 -7.84 -17.13 1.48
N PHE A 51 -8.96 -17.70 1.05
CA PHE A 51 -9.95 -16.98 0.26
C PHE A 51 -10.52 -15.78 1.03
N VAL A 52 -10.93 -15.99 2.29
CA VAL A 52 -11.46 -14.91 3.14
C VAL A 52 -10.39 -13.85 3.46
N ASP A 53 -9.15 -14.27 3.69
CA ASP A 53 -8.03 -13.37 3.95
C ASP A 53 -7.73 -12.48 2.73
N VAL A 54 -7.77 -13.04 1.51
CA VAL A 54 -7.64 -12.24 0.29
C VAL A 54 -8.79 -11.23 0.18
N LEU A 55 -10.02 -11.63 0.47
CA LEU A 55 -11.16 -10.71 0.47
C LEU A 55 -10.97 -9.56 1.50
N ASP A 56 -10.48 -9.85 2.71
CA ASP A 56 -10.18 -8.82 3.71
C ASP A 56 -9.07 -7.86 3.25
N GLN A 57 -8.04 -8.36 2.56
CA GLN A 57 -6.99 -7.51 1.98
C GLN A 57 -7.53 -6.52 0.94
N TYR A 58 -8.63 -6.86 0.26
CA TYR A 58 -9.34 -5.94 -0.63
C TYR A 58 -10.39 -5.08 0.09
N GLY A 59 -10.50 -5.22 1.40
CA GLY A 59 -11.43 -4.48 2.24
C GLY A 59 -12.88 -4.92 2.07
N ILE A 60 -13.11 -6.16 1.63
CA ILE A 60 -14.45 -6.75 1.54
C ILE A 60 -14.93 -7.08 2.95
N GLU A 61 -16.06 -6.48 3.33
CA GLU A 61 -16.60 -6.63 4.68
C GLU A 61 -17.41 -7.92 4.81
N ALA A 62 -17.39 -8.52 6.01
CA ALA A 62 -18.11 -9.77 6.27
C ALA A 62 -19.61 -9.72 5.90
N ARG A 63 -20.26 -8.55 6.03
CA ARG A 63 -21.66 -8.33 5.62
C ARG A 63 -21.91 -8.46 4.11
N TRP A 64 -20.85 -8.42 3.29
CA TRP A 64 -20.92 -8.62 1.84
C TRP A 64 -20.65 -10.07 1.43
N ILE A 65 -20.27 -10.92 2.39
CA ILE A 65 -20.01 -12.32 2.20
C ILE A 65 -21.18 -13.09 2.79
N SER A 66 -21.86 -13.86 1.97
CA SER A 66 -22.89 -14.81 2.40
C SER A 66 -22.49 -16.21 2.03
N THR A 67 -22.90 -17.19 2.85
CA THR A 67 -22.60 -18.61 2.60
C THR A 67 -23.89 -19.38 2.48
N LYS A 68 -23.93 -20.31 1.53
CA LYS A 68 -25.05 -21.24 1.36
C LYS A 68 -24.50 -22.66 1.48
N SER A 69 -25.17 -23.51 2.26
CA SER A 69 -24.79 -24.92 2.30
C SER A 69 -25.14 -25.59 0.98
N ILE A 70 -24.20 -26.38 0.47
CA ILE A 70 -24.35 -27.18 -0.74
C ILE A 70 -23.91 -28.61 -0.44
N LYS A 71 -24.54 -29.56 -1.12
CA LYS A 71 -24.09 -30.95 -1.22
C LYS A 71 -24.05 -31.28 -2.69
N ILE A 72 -22.87 -31.52 -3.22
CA ILE A 72 -22.69 -31.95 -4.61
C ILE A 72 -22.57 -33.47 -4.59
N PRO A 73 -23.40 -34.20 -5.36
CA PRO A 73 -23.24 -35.65 -5.50
C PRO A 73 -21.81 -35.98 -5.94
N GLU A 74 -21.18 -36.98 -5.32
CA GLU A 74 -19.81 -37.45 -5.61
C GLU A 74 -18.65 -36.54 -5.14
N GLU A 75 -18.92 -35.36 -4.57
CA GLU A 75 -17.91 -34.46 -4.00
C GLU A 75 -18.12 -34.21 -2.49
N ASP A 76 -17.58 -35.09 -1.64
CA ASP A 76 -17.80 -35.06 -0.18
C ASP A 76 -17.05 -33.94 0.59
N SER A 77 -16.13 -33.23 -0.08
CA SER A 77 -15.24 -32.27 0.58
C SER A 77 -15.83 -30.87 0.73
N ILE A 78 -16.81 -30.49 -0.09
CA ILE A 78 -17.41 -29.14 -0.06
C ILE A 78 -18.76 -29.17 0.66
N ARG A 79 -18.95 -28.25 1.60
CA ARG A 79 -20.18 -28.14 2.40
C ARG A 79 -20.87 -26.78 2.27
N LYS A 80 -20.20 -25.82 1.62
CA LYS A 80 -20.67 -24.44 1.49
C LYS A 80 -20.14 -23.79 0.21
N GLN A 81 -20.92 -22.86 -0.30
CA GLN A 81 -20.58 -21.96 -1.39
C GLN A 81 -20.58 -20.52 -0.87
N PHE A 82 -19.57 -19.73 -1.26
CA PHE A 82 -19.51 -18.31 -0.95
C PHE A 82 -20.22 -17.49 -2.02
N PHE A 83 -20.95 -16.47 -1.60
CA PHE A 83 -21.52 -15.43 -2.44
C PHE A 83 -21.01 -14.09 -1.95
N VAL A 84 -20.19 -13.43 -2.77
CA VAL A 84 -19.46 -12.22 -2.39
C VAL A 84 -19.95 -11.07 -3.25
N LYS A 85 -20.54 -10.06 -2.62
CA LYS A 85 -20.85 -8.79 -3.28
C LYS A 85 -19.60 -7.94 -3.37
N LEU A 86 -19.27 -7.50 -4.58
CA LEU A 86 -18.07 -6.72 -4.85
C LEU A 86 -18.43 -5.29 -5.23
N PRO A 87 -17.73 -4.29 -4.66
CA PRO A 87 -17.92 -2.90 -5.04
C PRO A 87 -17.44 -2.66 -6.48
N ALA A 88 -18.02 -1.66 -7.15
CA ALA A 88 -17.74 -1.37 -8.57
C ALA A 88 -16.30 -0.92 -8.86
N ASP A 89 -15.57 -0.46 -7.84
CA ASP A 89 -14.19 -0.01 -7.95
C ASP A 89 -13.15 -1.15 -7.83
N LEU A 90 -13.60 -2.39 -7.66
CA LEU A 90 -12.75 -3.56 -7.48
C LEU A 90 -12.84 -4.55 -8.66
N PRO A 91 -11.78 -4.68 -9.47
CA PRO A 91 -11.73 -5.67 -10.54
C PRO A 91 -11.63 -7.11 -10.00
N ILE A 92 -12.60 -7.95 -10.38
CA ILE A 92 -12.59 -9.41 -10.09
C ILE A 92 -11.27 -10.10 -10.48
N PRO A 93 -10.64 -9.82 -11.64
CA PRO A 93 -9.38 -10.47 -12.01
C PRO A 93 -8.25 -10.28 -11.00
N LEU A 94 -8.25 -9.19 -10.25
CA LEU A 94 -7.21 -8.96 -9.23
C LEU A 94 -7.39 -9.91 -8.03
N ILE A 95 -8.63 -10.12 -7.58
CA ILE A 95 -8.94 -11.08 -6.52
C ILE A 95 -8.52 -12.49 -6.96
N ILE A 96 -8.92 -12.89 -8.17
CA ILE A 96 -8.58 -14.20 -8.74
C ILE A 96 -7.07 -14.42 -8.78
N ARG A 97 -6.32 -13.44 -9.31
CA ARG A 97 -4.86 -13.51 -9.38
C ARG A 97 -4.24 -13.70 -7.99
N ASP A 98 -4.69 -12.93 -7.01
CA ASP A 98 -4.10 -12.97 -5.66
C ASP A 98 -4.50 -14.25 -4.90
N VAL A 99 -5.71 -14.77 -5.09
CA VAL A 99 -6.10 -16.10 -4.59
C VAL A 99 -5.22 -17.17 -5.24
N ASN A 100 -5.14 -17.21 -6.57
CA ASN A 100 -4.37 -18.22 -7.30
C ASN A 100 -2.90 -18.20 -6.86
N LYS A 101 -2.27 -17.02 -6.78
CA LYS A 101 -0.87 -16.87 -6.39
C LYS A 101 -0.55 -17.50 -5.02
N ILE A 102 -1.49 -17.50 -4.07
CA ILE A 102 -1.24 -18.03 -2.72
C ILE A 102 -1.37 -19.56 -2.70
N ILE A 103 -2.22 -20.13 -3.54
CA ILE A 103 -2.57 -21.56 -3.51
C ILE A 103 -1.96 -22.36 -4.67
N GLU A 104 -1.29 -21.70 -5.63
CA GLU A 104 -0.84 -22.26 -6.91
C GLU A 104 0.00 -23.54 -6.75
N THR A 105 0.79 -23.64 -5.68
CA THR A 105 1.68 -24.79 -5.42
C THR A 105 0.94 -26.03 -4.91
N ASP A 106 -0.29 -25.87 -4.42
CA ASP A 106 -0.99 -26.89 -3.63
C ASP A 106 -2.35 -27.29 -4.22
N ILE A 107 -2.65 -26.83 -5.44
CA ILE A 107 -3.91 -27.12 -6.14
C ILE A 107 -3.67 -27.93 -7.40
N THR A 108 -4.67 -28.74 -7.78
CA THR A 108 -4.66 -29.48 -9.04
C THR A 108 -5.47 -28.78 -10.13
N GLY A 109 -6.32 -27.80 -9.77
CA GLY A 109 -7.06 -27.01 -10.73
C GLY A 109 -7.65 -25.73 -10.15
N PHE A 110 -7.59 -24.66 -10.93
CA PHE A 110 -8.26 -23.40 -10.66
C PHE A 110 -9.15 -23.06 -11.87
N VAL A 111 -10.46 -23.01 -11.67
CA VAL A 111 -11.41 -22.67 -12.72
C VAL A 111 -12.08 -21.35 -12.37
N SER A 112 -12.01 -20.39 -13.29
CA SER A 112 -12.74 -19.13 -13.22
C SER A 112 -13.64 -19.01 -14.44
N GLU A 113 -14.95 -18.99 -14.22
CA GLU A 113 -15.96 -18.91 -15.27
C GLU A 113 -16.76 -17.61 -15.14
N GLU A 114 -16.67 -16.76 -16.15
CA GLU A 114 -17.50 -15.56 -16.23
C GLU A 114 -18.86 -15.92 -16.83
N LYS A 115 -19.92 -15.90 -16.01
CA LYS A 115 -21.27 -16.28 -16.45
C LYS A 115 -21.94 -15.19 -17.30
N LYS A 116 -21.41 -13.96 -17.25
CA LYS A 116 -21.86 -12.80 -18.03
C LYS A 116 -20.73 -11.78 -18.10
N ILE A 117 -20.48 -11.20 -19.28
CA ILE A 117 -19.47 -10.15 -19.49
C ILE A 117 -19.67 -8.99 -18.50
N PHE A 118 -18.61 -8.64 -17.76
CA PHE A 118 -18.59 -7.67 -16.64
C PHE A 118 -19.60 -7.99 -15.53
N GLY A 119 -19.89 -9.27 -15.36
CA GLY A 119 -20.97 -9.76 -14.51
C GLY A 119 -20.49 -10.72 -13.44
N VAL A 120 -21.31 -11.73 -13.18
CA VAL A 120 -21.08 -12.70 -12.11
C VAL A 120 -19.98 -13.68 -12.53
N THR A 121 -18.95 -13.80 -11.70
CA THR A 121 -17.86 -14.76 -11.92
C THR A 121 -17.94 -15.86 -10.88
N GLU A 122 -17.82 -17.10 -11.32
CA GLU A 122 -17.69 -18.24 -10.44
C GLU A 122 -16.25 -18.72 -10.40
N ILE A 123 -15.76 -18.98 -9.19
CA ILE A 123 -14.43 -19.54 -8.91
C ILE A 123 -14.64 -20.92 -8.32
N ARG A 124 -13.93 -21.91 -8.85
CA ARG A 124 -13.83 -23.27 -8.31
C ARG A 124 -12.37 -23.65 -8.13
N ILE A 125 -12.02 -24.14 -6.95
CA ILE A 125 -10.67 -24.58 -6.61
C ILE A 125 -10.70 -26.07 -6.32
N TYR A 126 -9.84 -26.81 -7.01
CA TYR A 126 -9.73 -28.25 -6.94
C TYR A 126 -8.35 -28.64 -6.41
N THR A 127 -8.34 -29.60 -5.50
CA THR A 127 -7.12 -30.26 -5.05
C THR A 127 -7.32 -31.76 -5.12
N ASN A 128 -6.39 -32.46 -5.75
CA ASN A 128 -6.49 -33.90 -6.08
C ASN A 128 -7.81 -34.23 -6.80
N GLU A 129 -8.19 -33.37 -7.77
CA GLU A 129 -9.44 -33.47 -8.56
C GLU A 129 -10.73 -33.31 -7.74
N ILE A 130 -10.63 -33.03 -6.44
CA ILE A 130 -11.77 -32.83 -5.54
C ILE A 130 -12.01 -31.33 -5.37
N LEU A 131 -13.24 -30.89 -5.59
CA LEU A 131 -13.66 -29.51 -5.33
C LEU A 131 -13.53 -29.19 -3.83
N LYS A 132 -12.72 -28.20 -3.49
CA LYS A 132 -12.52 -27.72 -2.12
C LYS A 132 -13.21 -26.39 -1.86
N LEU A 133 -13.29 -25.51 -2.86
CA LEU A 133 -13.93 -24.21 -2.72
C LEU A 133 -14.75 -23.86 -3.96
N GLN A 134 -15.95 -23.34 -3.71
CA GLN A 134 -16.78 -22.69 -4.72
C GLN A 134 -17.19 -21.30 -4.22
N ALA A 135 -16.93 -20.28 -5.03
CA ALA A 135 -17.32 -18.91 -4.74
C ALA A 135 -17.95 -18.24 -5.96
N THR A 136 -18.93 -17.39 -5.72
CA THR A 136 -19.59 -16.58 -6.73
C THR A 136 -19.38 -15.11 -6.39
N LEU A 137 -18.63 -14.42 -7.23
CA LEU A 137 -18.31 -13.01 -7.15
C LEU A 137 -19.35 -12.21 -7.95
N ILE A 138 -20.05 -11.31 -7.28
CA ILE A 138 -21.19 -10.57 -7.84
C ILE A 138 -20.87 -9.08 -7.80
N PRO A 139 -20.66 -8.41 -8.94
CA PRO A 139 -20.54 -6.97 -8.98
C PRO A 139 -21.81 -6.29 -8.47
N ASP A 140 -21.66 -5.34 -7.54
CA ASP A 140 -22.74 -4.58 -6.95
C ASP A 140 -22.36 -3.10 -6.86
N LYS A 141 -23.00 -2.28 -7.71
CA LYS A 141 -22.77 -0.83 -7.77
C LYS A 141 -23.23 -0.10 -6.50
N SER A 142 -24.12 -0.70 -5.72
CA SER A 142 -24.60 -0.11 -4.46
C SER A 142 -23.65 -0.35 -3.29
N THR A 143 -22.76 -1.33 -3.42
CA THR A 143 -21.75 -1.64 -2.42
C THR A 143 -20.57 -0.66 -2.57
N ILE A 144 -20.34 0.17 -1.54
CA ILE A 144 -19.28 1.19 -1.52
C ILE A 144 -18.34 0.91 -0.34
N ARG A 145 -17.02 0.98 -0.60
CA ARG A 145 -16.00 0.91 0.45
C ARG A 145 -15.84 2.26 1.12
N GLU A 146 -16.39 2.39 2.32
CA GLU A 146 -16.18 3.57 3.18
C GLU A 146 -14.81 3.47 3.87
N ARG A 147 -13.79 4.02 3.21
CA ARG A 147 -12.40 4.09 3.69
C ARG A 147 -11.93 5.53 3.71
N ASN A 148 -10.86 5.79 4.46
CA ASN A 148 -10.35 7.14 4.66
C ASN A 148 -9.68 7.66 3.38
N ASN A 149 -9.80 8.95 3.14
CA ASN A 149 -8.96 9.63 2.16
C ASN A 149 -7.66 10.04 2.84
N LEU A 150 -6.53 9.73 2.21
CA LEU A 150 -5.20 9.99 2.72
C LEU A 150 -4.57 11.09 1.86
N SER A 151 -4.00 12.10 2.50
CA SER A 151 -3.19 13.13 1.85
C SER A 151 -1.86 13.25 2.57
N PHE A 152 -0.81 13.57 1.82
CA PHE A 152 0.54 13.69 2.35
C PHE A 152 1.10 15.06 2.01
N ILE A 153 1.76 15.66 3.00
CA ILE A 153 2.55 16.88 2.89
C ILE A 153 3.99 16.52 3.24
N ILE A 154 4.90 16.62 2.27
CA ILE A 154 6.31 16.32 2.45
C ILE A 154 7.07 17.59 2.83
N ASN A 155 7.66 17.59 4.02
CA ASN A 155 8.22 18.80 4.62
C ASN A 155 9.63 19.17 4.13
N ASP A 156 10.37 18.20 3.63
CA ASP A 156 11.79 18.32 3.29
C ASP A 156 12.07 18.20 1.78
N ALA A 157 11.02 18.00 0.96
CA ALA A 157 11.16 17.67 -0.46
C ALA A 157 12.03 18.69 -1.24
N ILE A 158 11.93 19.98 -0.89
CA ILE A 158 12.64 21.07 -1.56
C ILE A 158 14.15 21.08 -1.26
N TYR A 159 14.57 20.42 -0.18
CA TYR A 159 15.96 20.33 0.28
C TYR A 159 16.62 19.01 -0.13
N LEU A 160 15.90 18.14 -0.84
CA LEU A 160 16.42 16.86 -1.30
C LEU A 160 17.55 17.04 -2.33
N SER A 161 18.41 16.02 -2.41
CA SER A 161 19.35 15.88 -3.52
C SER A 161 18.62 15.85 -4.86
N GLN A 162 19.27 16.22 -5.97
CA GLN A 162 18.63 16.19 -7.28
C GLN A 162 18.08 14.80 -7.64
N SER A 163 18.78 13.73 -7.26
CA SER A 163 18.32 12.35 -7.46
C SER A 163 17.06 12.03 -6.66
N ASP A 164 17.02 12.42 -5.38
CA ASP A 164 15.87 12.15 -4.52
C ASP A 164 14.67 13.03 -4.86
N PHE A 165 14.92 14.28 -5.28
CA PHE A 165 13.87 15.16 -5.77
C PHE A 165 13.23 14.62 -7.05
N ASN A 166 14.04 14.13 -8.01
CA ASN A 166 13.51 13.48 -9.21
C ASN A 166 12.70 12.21 -8.85
N ARG A 167 13.18 11.43 -7.88
CA ARG A 167 12.44 10.27 -7.34
C ARG A 167 11.10 10.71 -6.74
N PHE A 168 11.07 11.77 -5.95
CA PHE A 168 9.84 12.38 -5.42
C PHE A 168 8.87 12.78 -6.54
N LEU A 169 9.34 13.50 -7.56
CA LEU A 169 8.51 13.94 -8.69
C LEU A 169 7.86 12.76 -9.44
N SER A 170 8.61 11.66 -9.59
CA SER A 170 8.13 10.43 -10.25
C SER A 170 7.10 9.61 -9.46
N LEU A 171 6.82 9.96 -8.20
CA LEU A 171 5.80 9.26 -7.43
C LEU A 171 4.43 9.38 -8.13
N PRO A 172 3.65 8.28 -8.25
CA PRO A 172 2.36 8.25 -8.94
C PRO A 172 1.23 8.90 -8.13
N TYR A 173 1.59 9.74 -7.16
CA TYR A 173 0.68 10.34 -6.18
C TYR A 173 0.65 11.85 -6.34
N LYS A 174 -0.53 12.43 -6.10
CA LYS A 174 -0.74 13.88 -5.98
C LYS A 174 -0.41 14.32 -4.56
N ILE A 175 0.88 14.41 -4.26
CA ILE A 175 1.40 14.75 -2.94
C ILE A 175 1.70 16.25 -2.91
N ALA A 176 1.44 16.87 -1.76
CA ALA A 176 1.84 18.25 -1.51
C ALA A 176 3.23 18.30 -0.88
N ILE A 177 3.97 19.38 -1.14
CA ILE A 177 5.21 19.69 -0.42
C ILE A 177 5.05 20.96 0.39
N THR A 178 5.82 21.06 1.46
CA THR A 178 5.96 22.30 2.19
C THR A 178 7.00 23.20 1.53
N VAL A 179 6.69 24.49 1.42
CA VAL A 179 7.58 25.48 0.83
C VAL A 179 7.75 26.66 1.79
N LEU A 180 9.00 27.00 2.08
CA LEU A 180 9.32 28.24 2.79
C LEU A 180 9.40 29.41 1.80
N PRO A 181 8.74 30.55 2.09
CA PRO A 181 8.81 31.72 1.24
C PRO A 181 10.24 32.17 0.97
N SER A 182 10.64 32.18 -0.29
CA SER A 182 11.95 32.61 -0.74
C SER A 182 11.94 32.85 -2.25
N GLU A 183 12.94 33.55 -2.78
CA GLU A 183 13.05 33.72 -4.23
C GLU A 183 13.30 32.35 -4.92
N ASN A 184 14.13 31.48 -4.34
CA ASN A 184 14.41 30.14 -4.88
C ASN A 184 13.15 29.26 -4.96
N SER A 185 12.35 29.26 -3.89
CA SER A 185 11.12 28.49 -3.87
C SER A 185 10.11 28.93 -4.92
N SER A 186 10.03 30.25 -5.21
CA SER A 186 9.14 30.76 -6.26
C SER A 186 9.45 30.17 -7.64
N MET A 187 10.73 29.95 -7.96
CA MET A 187 11.15 29.31 -9.21
C MET A 187 10.86 27.80 -9.21
N GLN A 188 11.01 27.12 -8.06
CA GLN A 188 10.78 25.69 -7.95
C GLN A 188 9.29 25.32 -8.00
N VAL A 189 8.41 26.16 -7.44
CA VAL A 189 6.95 25.94 -7.43
C VAL A 189 6.38 25.78 -8.84
N ASP A 190 6.86 26.55 -9.82
CA ASP A 190 6.40 26.46 -11.21
C ASP A 190 6.71 25.09 -11.86
N SER A 191 7.72 24.37 -11.35
CA SER A 191 8.08 23.03 -11.85
C SER A 191 7.17 21.91 -11.28
N LEU A 192 6.61 22.08 -10.08
CA LEU A 192 5.81 21.05 -9.39
C LEU A 192 4.51 20.74 -10.13
N ALA A 193 3.88 21.77 -10.69
CA ALA A 193 2.63 21.64 -11.44
C ALA A 193 2.78 20.68 -12.64
N ARG A 194 3.96 20.63 -13.26
CA ARG A 194 4.25 19.73 -14.40
C ARG A 194 4.20 18.25 -14.01
N TYR A 195 4.45 17.93 -12.73
CA TYR A 195 4.48 16.56 -12.21
C TYR A 195 3.25 16.22 -11.35
N SER A 196 2.18 17.01 -11.47
CA SER A 196 0.96 16.89 -10.65
C SER A 196 1.27 16.89 -9.14
N LYS A 197 2.29 17.64 -8.72
CA LYS A 197 2.63 17.85 -7.32
C LYS A 197 2.08 19.20 -6.88
N GLU A 198 1.64 19.23 -5.63
CA GLU A 198 1.10 20.44 -5.02
C GLU A 198 2.12 21.04 -4.07
N PHE A 199 1.89 22.27 -3.66
CA PHE A 199 2.67 22.89 -2.61
C PHE A 199 1.76 23.64 -1.65
N ILE A 200 2.24 23.80 -0.44
CA ILE A 200 1.66 24.67 0.57
C ILE A 200 2.77 25.48 1.23
N VAL A 201 2.49 26.75 1.45
CA VAL A 201 3.44 27.64 2.10
C VAL A 201 3.45 27.34 3.60
N LEU A 202 4.64 27.21 4.18
CA LEU A 202 4.83 27.17 5.63
C LEU A 202 5.44 28.49 6.10
N LEU A 203 4.79 29.08 7.10
CA LEU A 203 5.32 30.19 7.87
C LEU A 203 5.96 29.63 9.14
N ASN A 204 7.28 29.74 9.21
CA ASN A 204 8.09 29.39 10.37
C ASN A 204 9.20 30.43 10.58
N ASP A 205 10.09 30.17 11.53
CA ASP A 205 11.19 31.08 11.86
C ASP A 205 12.41 30.97 10.92
N GLU A 206 12.40 30.03 9.98
CA GLU A 206 13.50 29.77 9.06
C GLU A 206 13.44 30.67 7.81
N ASN A 207 12.33 31.39 7.61
CA ASN A 207 12.22 32.36 6.54
C ASN A 207 13.10 33.60 6.81
N THR A 208 14.25 33.64 6.15
CA THR A 208 15.28 34.67 6.33
C THR A 208 15.22 35.79 5.28
N ALA A 209 14.41 35.64 4.22
CA ALA A 209 14.37 36.62 3.14
C ALA A 209 13.52 37.85 3.53
N ASN A 210 14.14 39.03 3.57
CA ASN A 210 13.50 40.29 4.00
C ASN A 210 12.15 40.55 3.33
N ASN A 211 12.02 40.24 2.03
CA ASN A 211 10.81 40.52 1.24
C ASN A 211 9.61 39.63 1.61
N PHE A 212 9.83 38.56 2.36
CA PHE A 212 8.82 37.61 2.80
C PHE A 212 8.75 37.49 4.32
N LYS A 213 9.63 38.21 5.04
CA LYS A 213 9.73 38.14 6.49
C LYS A 213 8.55 38.85 7.14
N LEU A 214 8.03 38.25 8.20
CA LEU A 214 6.95 38.79 9.02
C LEU A 214 7.49 38.99 10.44
N ASP A 215 8.23 40.08 10.67
CA ASP A 215 8.83 40.36 11.97
C ASP A 215 7.89 41.20 12.85
N LYS A 216 7.85 40.90 14.15
CA LYS A 216 7.05 41.65 15.13
C LYS A 216 7.46 43.13 15.24
N ASN A 217 8.68 43.46 14.86
CA ASN A 217 9.21 44.82 14.90
C ASN A 217 8.93 45.60 13.61
N ASP A 218 8.42 44.95 12.56
CA ASP A 218 8.15 45.60 11.29
C ASP A 218 6.92 46.52 11.39
N GLN A 219 6.99 47.64 10.68
CA GLN A 219 5.85 48.53 10.53
C GLN A 219 4.73 47.84 9.72
N LYS A 220 3.46 48.21 9.97
CA LYS A 220 2.30 47.63 9.27
C LYS A 220 2.42 47.64 7.74
N ALA A 221 2.99 48.70 7.17
CA ALA A 221 3.19 48.80 5.73
C ALA A 221 4.18 47.74 5.19
N LEU A 222 5.25 47.46 5.94
CA LEU A 222 6.21 46.40 5.60
C LEU A 222 5.57 45.02 5.71
N LEU A 223 4.82 44.76 6.79
CA LEU A 223 4.08 43.51 6.96
C LEU A 223 3.09 43.27 5.81
N LEU A 224 2.35 44.30 5.40
CA LEU A 224 1.44 44.22 4.26
C LEU A 224 2.17 43.89 2.95
N ASN A 225 3.32 44.52 2.71
CA ASN A 225 4.15 44.23 1.55
C ASN A 225 4.68 42.79 1.57
N SER A 226 5.13 42.29 2.72
CA SER A 226 5.57 40.89 2.86
C SER A 226 4.42 39.91 2.61
N ILE A 227 3.23 40.16 3.16
CA ILE A 227 2.03 39.36 2.91
C ILE A 227 1.69 39.36 1.42
N TYR A 228 1.71 40.53 0.78
CA TYR A 228 1.45 40.66 -0.65
C TYR A 228 2.47 39.88 -1.49
N ASN A 229 3.76 39.96 -1.15
CA ASN A 229 4.81 39.21 -1.82
C ASN A 229 4.65 37.70 -1.68
N ILE A 230 4.33 37.21 -0.47
CA ILE A 230 4.05 35.79 -0.23
C ILE A 230 2.91 35.33 -1.15
N ILE A 231 1.79 36.05 -1.17
CA ILE A 231 0.60 35.67 -1.94
C ILE A 231 0.88 35.69 -3.43
N THR A 232 1.46 36.78 -3.94
CA THR A 232 1.61 37.00 -5.38
C THR A 232 2.76 36.20 -5.98
N LYS A 233 3.94 36.19 -5.35
CA LYS A 233 5.12 35.50 -5.90
C LYS A 233 4.99 33.98 -5.80
N LEU A 234 4.41 33.47 -4.72
CA LEU A 234 4.19 32.02 -4.56
C LEU A 234 2.83 31.58 -5.09
N LYS A 235 2.03 32.49 -5.67
CA LYS A 235 0.70 32.20 -6.23
C LYS A 235 -0.20 31.44 -5.25
N VAL A 236 -0.21 31.85 -3.98
CA VAL A 236 -0.96 31.16 -2.92
C VAL A 236 -2.46 31.27 -3.19
N ILE A 237 -3.15 30.13 -3.14
CA ILE A 237 -4.54 30.04 -3.60
C ILE A 237 -5.55 30.09 -2.45
N SER A 238 -5.31 29.34 -1.35
CA SER A 238 -6.35 29.20 -0.31
C SER A 238 -5.86 28.86 1.10
N LYS A 239 -4.75 28.14 1.25
CA LYS A 239 -4.29 27.62 2.55
C LYS A 239 -2.80 27.89 2.74
N ILE A 240 -2.41 28.24 3.97
CA ILE A 240 -1.02 28.39 4.42
C ILE A 240 -0.87 27.68 5.76
N ILE A 241 0.24 26.97 5.97
CA ILE A 241 0.57 26.36 7.27
C ILE A 241 1.30 27.39 8.14
N ILE A 242 0.94 27.47 9.41
CA ILE A 242 1.68 28.23 10.42
C ILE A 242 2.23 27.27 11.48
N ASP A 243 3.53 27.37 11.74
CA ASP A 243 4.14 26.69 12.89
C ASP A 243 3.78 27.45 14.16
N GLU A 244 3.07 26.77 15.06
CA GLU A 244 2.63 27.33 16.35
C GLU A 244 3.80 27.60 17.31
N LYS A 245 4.96 26.98 17.06
CA LYS A 245 6.19 27.24 17.80
C LYS A 245 6.95 28.46 17.27
N SER A 246 6.56 29.03 16.13
CA SER A 246 7.23 30.17 15.53
C SER A 246 7.05 31.46 16.34
N LYS A 247 8.04 32.35 16.23
CA LYS A 247 7.99 33.71 16.78
C LYS A 247 6.80 34.50 16.23
N LEU A 248 6.44 34.29 14.96
CA LEU A 248 5.29 34.94 14.35
C LEU A 248 4.00 34.56 15.08
N TYR A 249 3.73 33.27 15.25
CA TYR A 249 2.49 32.79 15.89
C TYR A 249 2.36 33.30 17.34
N GLN A 250 3.48 33.33 18.07
CA GLN A 250 3.53 33.78 19.46
C GLN A 250 3.53 35.33 19.61
N SER A 251 3.57 36.07 18.51
CA SER A 251 3.65 37.53 18.53
C SER A 251 2.29 38.21 18.59
N THR A 252 2.29 39.47 19.04
CA THR A 252 1.10 40.33 19.03
C THR A 252 0.63 40.69 17.62
N ILE A 253 1.51 40.63 16.62
CA ILE A 253 1.17 40.92 15.22
C ILE A 253 0.47 39.75 14.51
N TYR A 254 0.44 38.55 15.11
CA TYR A 254 -0.16 37.37 14.49
C TYR A 254 -1.62 37.59 14.08
N ASN A 255 -2.43 38.20 14.96
CA ASN A 255 -3.83 38.49 14.66
C ASN A 255 -3.98 39.40 13.43
N PHE A 256 -3.12 40.41 13.31
CA PHE A 256 -3.10 41.28 12.13
C PHE A 256 -2.75 40.50 10.87
N VAL A 257 -1.70 39.68 10.91
CA VAL A 257 -1.27 38.85 9.77
C VAL A 257 -2.37 37.88 9.35
N ARG A 258 -2.97 37.16 10.31
CA ARG A 258 -4.09 36.24 10.09
C ARG A 258 -5.27 36.95 9.42
N ASP A 259 -5.65 38.11 9.94
CA ASP A 259 -6.79 38.86 9.42
C ASP A 259 -6.52 39.38 7.99
N GLU A 260 -5.29 39.76 7.68
CA GLU A 260 -4.88 40.16 6.33
C GLU A 260 -4.91 38.99 5.32
N PHE A 261 -4.50 37.78 5.71
CA PHE A 261 -4.68 36.60 4.86
C PHE A 261 -6.17 36.24 4.71
N ASN A 262 -6.94 36.30 5.80
CA ASN A 262 -8.38 36.00 5.78
C ASN A 262 -9.18 36.96 4.88
N LYS A 263 -8.85 38.27 4.86
CA LYS A 263 -9.44 39.25 3.93
C LYS A 263 -9.32 38.83 2.46
N ARG A 264 -8.28 38.06 2.14
CA ARG A 264 -7.98 37.53 0.80
C ARG A 264 -8.45 36.08 0.62
N LYS A 265 -9.27 35.56 1.55
CA LYS A 265 -9.79 34.19 1.58
C LYS A 265 -8.70 33.11 1.69
N ILE A 266 -7.57 33.46 2.32
CA ILE A 266 -6.49 32.51 2.60
C ILE A 266 -6.55 32.16 4.09
N SER A 267 -6.77 30.89 4.41
CA SER A 267 -6.81 30.40 5.78
C SER A 267 -5.42 30.01 6.28
N LEU A 268 -5.04 30.50 7.47
CA LEU A 268 -3.88 29.99 8.20
C LEU A 268 -4.27 28.74 8.98
N ILE A 269 -3.58 27.63 8.72
CA ILE A 269 -3.85 26.33 9.32
C ILE A 269 -2.70 25.97 10.24
N PRO A 270 -2.96 25.69 11.53
CA PRO A 270 -1.91 25.27 12.46
C PRO A 270 -1.27 23.96 12.03
N LEU A 271 0.06 23.84 12.18
CA LEU A 271 0.78 22.61 11.87
C LEU A 271 0.25 21.40 12.68
N SER A 272 -0.20 21.62 13.93
CA SER A 272 -0.80 20.58 14.78
C SER A 272 -2.10 19.99 14.26
N SER A 273 -2.75 20.62 13.27
CA SER A 273 -3.94 20.07 12.62
C SER A 273 -3.63 18.83 11.76
N PHE A 274 -2.35 18.60 11.44
CA PHE A 274 -1.91 17.46 10.66
C PHE A 274 -1.37 16.33 11.54
N ILE A 275 -1.45 15.11 11.01
CA ILE A 275 -0.88 13.94 11.65
C ILE A 275 0.62 13.91 11.32
N ILE A 276 1.45 14.29 12.28
CA ILE A 276 2.91 14.30 12.13
C ILE A 276 3.41 12.84 12.13
N LEU A 277 3.92 12.36 11.00
CA LEU A 277 4.56 11.05 10.87
C LEU A 277 6.07 11.19 10.99
N GLU A 278 6.49 11.28 12.24
CA GLU A 278 7.88 11.20 12.68
C GLU A 278 7.95 10.16 13.81
N ALA A 279 9.04 9.38 13.81
CA ALA A 279 9.35 8.35 14.78
C ALA A 279 10.86 8.07 14.79
N ASN A 280 11.37 7.48 15.87
CA ASN A 280 12.80 7.20 16.01
C ASN A 280 13.22 5.90 15.32
N ASN A 281 12.25 5.04 14.99
CA ASN A 281 12.49 3.79 14.27
C ASN A 281 11.33 3.49 13.30
N GLU A 282 11.62 2.63 12.31
CA GLU A 282 10.69 2.26 11.25
C GLU A 282 9.42 1.58 11.77
N ASN A 283 9.53 0.68 12.75
CA ASN A 283 8.37 -0.05 13.28
C ASN A 283 7.37 0.87 13.97
N GLU A 284 7.86 1.85 14.72
CA GLU A 284 7.05 2.88 15.36
C GLU A 284 6.36 3.76 14.31
N LEU A 285 7.09 4.17 13.26
CA LEU A 285 6.53 4.95 12.15
C LEU A 285 5.37 4.21 11.46
N ILE A 286 5.60 2.93 11.11
CA ILE A 286 4.60 2.08 10.47
C ILE A 286 3.39 1.89 11.40
N SER A 287 3.63 1.64 12.68
CA SER A 287 2.55 1.45 13.67
C SER A 287 1.70 2.71 13.82
N LYS A 288 2.34 3.89 13.86
CA LYS A 288 1.66 5.18 13.91
C LYS A 288 0.82 5.43 12.65
N PHE A 289 1.38 5.16 11.48
CA PHE A 289 0.64 5.25 10.21
C PHE A 289 -0.58 4.32 10.19
N LYS A 290 -0.41 3.05 10.58
CA LYS A 290 -1.49 2.06 10.69
C LYS A 290 -2.59 2.52 11.64
N PHE A 291 -2.20 2.98 12.82
CA PHE A 291 -3.14 3.46 13.84
C PHE A 291 -4.08 4.51 13.28
N HIS A 292 -3.56 5.54 12.61
CA HIS A 292 -4.37 6.61 12.03
C HIS A 292 -5.19 6.18 10.81
N CYS A 293 -4.76 5.16 10.07
CA CYS A 293 -5.54 4.59 8.99
C CYS A 293 -6.70 3.70 9.49
N MET A 294 -6.54 3.10 10.68
CA MET A 294 -7.46 2.10 11.26
C MET A 294 -8.32 2.61 12.42
N ASP A 295 -8.23 3.89 12.79
CA ASP A 295 -8.89 4.50 13.96
C ASP A 295 -10.44 4.52 13.95
N GLY A 296 -11.08 3.75 13.07
CA GLY A 296 -12.53 3.60 12.97
C GLY A 296 -13.25 4.81 12.36
N SER A 297 -12.53 5.90 12.05
CA SER A 297 -13.12 7.12 11.50
C SER A 297 -13.35 7.06 9.99
N ARG A 298 -14.12 6.05 9.57
CA ARG A 298 -14.41 5.74 8.15
C ARG A 298 -14.87 6.97 7.37
N GLY A 299 -14.35 7.13 6.16
CA GLY A 299 -14.75 8.19 5.24
C GLY A 299 -14.24 9.59 5.61
N ARG A 300 -13.33 9.70 6.59
CA ARG A 300 -12.68 10.98 6.92
C ARG A 300 -11.37 11.18 6.18
N ASP A 301 -10.98 12.44 6.10
CA ASP A 301 -9.71 12.86 5.54
C ASP A 301 -8.61 12.80 6.60
N LYS A 302 -7.47 12.20 6.22
CA LYS A 302 -6.28 12.06 7.05
C LYS A 302 -5.13 12.73 6.31
N ILE A 303 -4.69 13.87 6.83
CA ILE A 303 -3.60 14.64 6.24
C ILE A 303 -2.36 14.39 7.09
N PHE A 304 -1.37 13.73 6.50
CA PHE A 304 -0.10 13.41 7.14
C PHE A 304 0.96 14.43 6.76
N TYR A 305 1.74 14.85 7.75
CA TYR A 305 2.91 15.71 7.58
C TYR A 305 4.16 14.88 7.89
N THR A 306 5.08 14.75 6.93
CA THR A 306 6.19 13.78 7.04
C THR A 306 7.39 14.15 6.17
N SER A 307 8.54 13.54 6.42
CA SER A 307 9.71 13.63 5.54
C SER A 307 9.60 12.67 4.36
N PHE A 308 10.36 12.93 3.31
CA PHE A 308 10.40 12.07 2.13
C PHE A 308 10.91 10.67 2.48
N GLU A 309 11.91 10.58 3.34
CA GLU A 309 12.46 9.30 3.82
C GLU A 309 11.38 8.49 4.55
N ASN A 310 10.69 9.09 5.52
CA ASN A 310 9.61 8.43 6.25
C ASN A 310 8.47 8.00 5.33
N PHE A 311 8.13 8.83 4.34
CA PHE A 311 7.14 8.46 3.33
C PHE A 311 7.54 7.21 2.54
N LEU A 312 8.82 7.06 2.19
CA LEU A 312 9.31 5.87 1.50
C LEU A 312 9.20 4.61 2.36
N LEU A 313 9.45 4.72 3.66
CA LEU A 313 9.33 3.59 4.60
C LEU A 313 7.89 3.08 4.72
N ILE A 314 6.90 3.98 4.76
CA ILE A 314 5.48 3.58 4.86
C ILE A 314 4.87 3.15 3.53
N ARG A 315 5.59 3.26 2.41
CA ARG A 315 5.03 3.08 1.05
C ARG A 315 4.41 1.70 0.86
N ASN A 316 5.07 0.64 1.33
CA ASN A 316 4.55 -0.72 1.21
C ASN A 316 3.21 -0.86 1.94
N GLU A 317 3.12 -0.28 3.13
CA GLU A 317 1.90 -0.28 3.93
C GLU A 317 0.80 0.58 3.28
N LEU A 318 1.16 1.72 2.69
CA LEU A 318 0.22 2.56 1.93
C LEU A 318 -0.43 1.79 0.77
N GLU A 319 0.32 0.96 0.04
CA GLU A 319 -0.24 0.13 -1.03
C GLU A 319 -1.24 -0.91 -0.48
N LEU A 320 -1.00 -1.47 0.72
CA LEU A 320 -1.95 -2.37 1.37
C LEU A 320 -3.25 -1.64 1.74
N PHE A 321 -3.16 -0.43 2.29
CA PHE A 321 -4.35 0.39 2.57
C PHE A 321 -5.10 0.80 1.30
N LYS A 322 -4.38 1.13 0.22
CA LYS A 322 -5.00 1.38 -1.10
C LYS A 322 -5.73 0.14 -1.61
N LYS A 323 -5.13 -1.04 -1.48
CA LYS A 323 -5.77 -2.32 -1.82
C LYS A 323 -7.07 -2.51 -1.04
N LYS A 324 -7.08 -2.16 0.26
CA LYS A 324 -8.28 -2.14 1.13
C LYS A 324 -9.32 -1.05 0.80
N GLY A 325 -9.02 -0.14 -0.13
CA GLY A 325 -9.94 0.87 -0.65
C GLY A 325 -9.70 2.30 -0.17
N HIS A 326 -8.64 2.56 0.59
CA HIS A 326 -8.25 3.93 0.92
C HIS A 326 -7.84 4.69 -0.35
N LYS A 327 -8.19 5.98 -0.42
CA LYS A 327 -7.89 6.83 -1.58
C LYS A 327 -6.79 7.80 -1.22
N VAL A 328 -5.74 7.86 -2.04
CA VAL A 328 -4.72 8.92 -1.91
C VAL A 328 -5.16 10.10 -2.75
N LEU A 329 -5.57 11.18 -2.09
CA LEU A 329 -6.08 12.39 -2.73
C LEU A 329 -5.10 13.55 -2.55
N SER A 330 -5.27 14.57 -3.37
CA SER A 330 -4.49 15.80 -3.23
C SER A 330 -5.01 16.63 -2.06
N TYR A 331 -4.15 17.42 -1.45
CA TYR A 331 -4.47 18.20 -0.26
C TYR A 331 -5.56 19.25 -0.53
N TYR A 332 -5.57 19.84 -1.72
CA TYR A 332 -6.59 20.82 -2.10
C TYR A 332 -7.90 20.18 -2.59
N SER A 333 -7.92 18.86 -2.79
CA SER A 333 -9.14 18.11 -3.13
C SER A 333 -9.94 17.67 -1.90
N LEU A 334 -9.37 17.89 -0.70
CA LEU A 334 -9.97 17.67 0.62
C LEU A 334 -10.49 19.01 1.18
#